data_AF-A0A367ZR96-F1
#
_entry.id   AF-A0A367ZR96-F1
#
_cell.length_a   1.000
_cell.length_b   1.000
_cell.length_c   1.000
_cell.angle_alpha   90.00
_cell.angle_beta   90.00
_cell.angle_gamma   90.00
#
_symmetry.space_group_name_H-M   'P 1'
#
loop_
_entity.id
_entity.type
_entity.pdbx_description
1 polymer ?
#
loop_
_entity_poly.entity_id
_entity_poly.type
_entity_poly.pdbx_seq_one_letter_code
_entity_poly.pdbx_strand_id
1 'polypeptide(L)'
;MAKRLDIDAWEEEFIRLFVAKVDEEPLYDYIHLYRKGLSPAEAVTAYLQENPDYAEKLEDLAEPAPVEPLPPLTPEEFLRKARELEARAAARQRLSEFCPECARRMGSKKICKCGYKRPKGG
;
A
#
# COMPACT_ATOMS: atom_id res chain seq x y z
N MET A 1 1.34 35.48 -17.40
CA MET A 1 1.58 34.48 -18.47
C MET A 1 2.86 33.76 -18.11
N ALA A 2 2.78 32.53 -17.60
CA ALA A 2 3.96 31.75 -17.27
C ALA A 2 4.72 31.49 -18.58
N LYS A 3 5.94 32.03 -18.70
CA LYS A 3 6.83 31.72 -19.82
C LYS A 3 7.06 30.22 -19.76
N ARG A 4 6.59 29.49 -20.78
CA ARG A 4 7.03 28.11 -21.01
C ARG A 4 8.56 28.17 -21.07
N LEU A 5 9.21 27.44 -20.17
CA LEU A 5 10.64 27.21 -20.26
C LEU A 5 10.93 26.58 -21.62
N ASP A 6 12.08 26.91 -22.18
CA ASP A 6 12.57 26.24 -23.38
C ASP A 6 12.70 24.74 -23.10
N ILE A 7 12.54 23.90 -24.12
CA ILE A 7 12.48 22.45 -23.92
C ILE A 7 13.80 21.93 -23.35
N ASP A 8 14.93 22.45 -23.80
CA ASP A 8 16.26 22.12 -23.28
C ASP A 8 16.39 22.50 -21.79
N ALA A 9 15.98 23.71 -21.42
CA ALA A 9 16.05 24.19 -20.04
C ALA A 9 15.09 23.43 -19.10
N TRP A 10 13.96 22.97 -19.64
CA TRP A 10 13.01 22.14 -18.91
C TRP A 10 13.54 20.71 -18.71
N GLU A 11 14.19 20.16 -19.73
CA GLU A 11 14.79 18.83 -19.72
C GLU A 11 15.96 18.76 -18.73
N GLU A 12 16.89 19.71 -18.76
CA GLU A 12 18.00 19.77 -17.81
C GLU A 12 17.51 19.79 -16.35
N GLU A 13 16.47 20.60 -16.08
CA GLU A 13 15.87 20.70 -14.75
C GLU A 13 15.12 19.41 -14.36
N PHE A 14 14.42 18.78 -15.31
CA PHE A 14 13.74 17.51 -15.09
C PHE A 14 14.74 16.39 -14.77
N ILE A 15 15.80 16.22 -15.56
CA ILE A 15 16.83 15.21 -15.35
C ILE A 15 17.52 15.47 -14.01
N ARG A 16 17.89 16.72 -13.70
CA ARG A 16 18.51 17.08 -12.42
C ARG A 16 17.63 16.68 -11.24
N LEU A 17 16.33 16.98 -11.28
CA LEU A 17 15.38 16.63 -10.23
C LEU A 17 15.11 15.12 -10.15
N PHE A 18 15.11 14.43 -11.28
CA PHE A 18 14.91 12.99 -11.36
C PHE A 18 16.12 12.24 -10.78
N VAL A 19 17.32 12.57 -11.23
CA VAL A 19 18.59 12.01 -10.72
C VAL A 19 18.74 12.32 -9.23
N ALA A 20 18.42 13.54 -8.77
CA ALA A 20 18.47 13.84 -7.34
C ALA A 20 17.51 13.00 -6.48
N LYS A 21 16.48 12.39 -7.08
CA LYS A 21 15.43 11.64 -6.37
C LYS A 21 15.56 10.13 -6.51
N VAL A 22 16.06 9.65 -7.64
CA VAL A 22 16.15 8.23 -8.00
C VAL A 22 17.61 7.77 -8.11
N ASP A 23 18.58 8.71 -8.09
CA ASP A 23 20.02 8.48 -8.32
C ASP A 23 20.33 7.82 -9.68
N GLU A 24 19.36 7.85 -10.60
CA GLU A 24 19.47 7.29 -11.95
C GLU A 24 18.94 8.27 -12.99
N GLU A 25 19.37 8.10 -14.24
CA GLU A 25 18.83 8.83 -15.38
C GLU A 25 17.46 8.27 -15.82
N PRO A 26 16.55 9.12 -16.31
CA PRO A 26 15.27 8.66 -16.83
C PRO A 26 15.47 7.78 -18.08
N LEU A 27 14.97 6.54 -18.04
CA LEU A 27 15.12 5.51 -19.08
C LEU A 27 14.07 5.62 -20.18
N TYR A 28 12.87 6.05 -19.83
CA TYR A 28 11.73 6.22 -20.73
C TYR A 28 11.56 7.68 -21.17
N ASP A 29 10.94 7.87 -22.34
CA ASP A 29 10.63 9.19 -22.88
C ASP A 29 9.73 10.00 -21.94
N TYR A 30 10.05 11.28 -21.77
CA TYR A 30 9.35 12.22 -20.90
C TYR A 30 8.88 13.48 -21.64
N ILE A 31 9.05 13.55 -22.97
CA ILE A 31 8.67 14.71 -23.78
C ILE A 31 7.15 14.91 -23.78
N HIS A 32 6.37 13.84 -23.59
CA HIS A 32 4.92 13.94 -23.43
C HIS A 32 4.52 14.72 -22.17
N LEU A 33 5.34 14.73 -21.12
CA LEU A 33 5.10 15.50 -19.89
C LEU A 33 5.32 17.01 -20.11
N TYR A 34 6.36 17.36 -20.87
CA TYR A 34 6.57 18.73 -21.34
C TYR A 34 5.41 19.21 -22.23
N ARG A 35 4.94 18.35 -23.15
CA ARG A 35 3.78 18.66 -24.02
C ARG A 35 2.47 18.83 -23.24
N LYS A 36 2.30 18.13 -22.12
CA LYS A 36 1.19 18.33 -21.17
C LYS A 36 1.28 19.69 -20.45
N GLY A 37 2.41 20.40 -20.56
CA GLY A 37 2.64 21.70 -19.93
C GLY A 37 2.93 21.61 -18.44
N LEU A 38 3.42 20.45 -17.97
CA LEU A 38 3.80 20.24 -16.58
C LEU A 38 5.11 20.96 -16.26
N SER A 39 5.26 21.44 -15.02
CA SER A 39 6.56 21.93 -14.53
C SER A 39 7.52 20.75 -14.34
N PRO A 40 8.86 20.94 -14.41
CA PRO A 40 9.83 19.84 -14.25
C PRO A 40 9.60 18.99 -12.98
N ALA A 41 9.31 19.62 -11.84
CA ALA A 41 8.99 18.92 -10.59
C ALA A 41 7.68 18.11 -10.63
N GLU A 42 6.65 18.63 -11.30
CA GLU A 42 5.38 17.93 -11.50
C GLU A 42 5.55 16.76 -12.46
N ALA A 43 6.36 16.96 -13.50
CA ALA A 43 6.71 15.93 -14.47
C ALA A 43 7.48 14.78 -13.82
N VAL A 44 8.44 15.02 -12.92
CA VAL A 44 9.13 13.94 -12.19
C VAL A 44 8.13 13.08 -11.40
N THR A 45 7.17 13.72 -10.73
CA THR A 45 6.13 13.00 -9.99
C THR A 45 5.23 12.19 -10.93
N ALA A 46 4.78 12.80 -12.04
CA ALA A 46 3.96 12.11 -13.03
C ALA A 46 4.71 10.97 -13.72
N TYR A 47 5.99 11.15 -14.00
CA TYR A 47 6.86 10.15 -14.61
C TYR A 47 7.04 8.93 -13.70
N LEU A 48 7.24 9.14 -12.41
CA LEU A 48 7.32 8.06 -11.42
C LEU A 48 5.98 7.34 -11.23
N GLN A 49 4.85 8.05 -11.36
CA GLN A 49 3.52 7.43 -11.33
C GLN A 49 3.22 6.62 -12.60
N GLU A 50 3.65 7.09 -13.77
CA GLU A 50 3.48 6.38 -15.05
C GLU A 50 4.42 5.16 -15.15
N ASN A 51 5.54 5.14 -14.41
CA ASN A 51 6.55 4.09 -14.44
C ASN A 51 6.76 3.47 -13.04
N PRO A 52 5.89 2.53 -12.61
CA PRO A 52 5.99 1.87 -11.31
C PRO A 52 7.26 1.00 -11.17
N ASP A 53 8.00 0.75 -12.25
CA ASP A 53 9.31 0.07 -12.23
C ASP A 53 10.34 0.84 -11.37
N TYR A 54 10.23 2.17 -11.33
CA TYR A 54 11.02 3.01 -10.43
C TYR A 54 10.48 3.02 -8.99
N ALA A 55 9.24 2.60 -8.75
CA ALA A 55 8.65 2.61 -7.42
C ALA A 55 9.31 1.55 -6.51
N GLU A 56 9.60 0.35 -7.03
CA GLU A 56 10.30 -0.68 -6.26
C GLU A 56 11.76 -0.27 -5.94
N LYS A 57 12.41 0.51 -6.82
CA LYS A 57 13.73 1.08 -6.52
C LYS A 57 13.69 2.28 -5.57
N LEU A 58 12.63 3.09 -5.63
CA LEU A 58 12.40 4.15 -4.65
C LEU A 58 12.15 3.59 -3.25
N GLU A 59 11.59 2.39 -3.11
CA GLU A 59 11.49 1.69 -1.83
C GLU A 59 12.86 1.20 -1.31
N ASP A 60 13.84 0.96 -2.18
CA ASP A 60 15.21 0.56 -1.81
C ASP A 60 16.09 1.79 -1.48
N LEU A 61 15.91 2.90 -2.20
CA LEU A 61 16.58 4.20 -1.94
C LEU A 61 15.95 4.99 -0.80
N ALA A 62 14.65 4.83 -0.56
CA ALA A 62 14.03 5.26 0.68
C ALA A 62 14.55 4.32 1.77
N GLU A 63 15.74 4.65 2.30
CA GLU A 63 16.19 4.18 3.61
C GLU A 63 14.95 4.01 4.50
N PRO A 64 14.78 2.86 5.18
CA PRO A 64 13.56 2.56 5.90
C PRO A 64 13.24 3.78 6.74
N ALA A 65 12.11 4.44 6.42
CA ALA A 65 11.65 5.62 7.13
C ALA A 65 11.90 5.38 8.62
N PRO A 66 12.50 6.33 9.36
CA PRO A 66 12.80 6.12 10.77
C PRO A 66 11.51 5.61 11.37
N VAL A 67 11.53 4.34 11.81
CA VAL A 67 10.36 3.66 12.34
C VAL A 67 9.81 4.64 13.36
N GLU A 68 8.70 5.32 13.04
CA GLU A 68 8.10 6.23 14.00
C GLU A 68 7.95 5.37 15.24
N PRO A 69 8.58 5.74 16.38
CA PRO A 69 8.50 4.89 17.54
C PRO A 69 7.01 4.76 17.79
N LEU A 70 6.49 3.53 17.61
CA LEU A 70 5.13 3.19 18.00
C LEU A 70 4.97 3.84 19.37
N PRO A 71 3.99 4.74 19.57
CA PRO A 71 3.86 5.47 20.83
C PRO A 71 3.95 4.40 21.92
N PRO A 72 4.77 4.59 22.97
CA PRO A 72 5.03 3.55 23.94
C PRO A 72 3.67 3.10 24.46
N LEU A 73 3.22 1.94 23.96
CA LEU A 73 1.93 1.38 24.34
C LEU A 73 2.10 1.13 25.82
N THR A 74 1.45 1.97 26.62
CA THR A 74 1.46 1.79 28.06
C THR A 74 0.99 0.36 28.33
N PRO A 75 1.48 -0.29 29.40
CA PRO A 75 1.08 -1.67 29.72
C PRO A 75 -0.45 -1.86 29.69
N GLU A 76 -1.19 -0.80 30.03
CA GLU A 76 -2.65 -0.73 29.96
C GLU A 76 -3.21 -0.80 28.53
N GLU A 77 -2.63 -0.10 27.57
CA GLU A 77 -3.06 -0.16 26.17
C GLU A 77 -2.70 -1.47 25.49
N PHE A 78 -1.56 -2.07 25.84
CA PHE A 78 -1.20 -3.41 25.38
C PHE A 78 -2.18 -4.47 25.91
N LEU A 79 -2.50 -4.42 27.22
CA LEU A 79 -3.49 -5.31 27.83
C LEU A 79 -4.88 -5.12 27.24
N ARG A 80 -5.28 -3.87 26.93
CA ARG A 80 -6.57 -3.57 26.29
C ARG A 80 -6.64 -4.17 24.88
N LYS A 81 -5.60 -4.00 24.06
CA LYS A 81 -5.53 -4.61 22.72
C LYS A 81 -5.48 -6.15 22.78
N ALA A 82 -4.72 -6.72 23.72
CA ALA A 82 -4.68 -8.17 23.92
C ALA A 82 -6.05 -8.76 24.27
N ARG A 83 -6.79 -8.11 25.19
CA ARG A 83 -8.16 -8.50 25.55
C ARG A 83 -9.13 -8.35 24.38
N GLU A 84 -9.01 -7.28 23.58
CA GLU A 84 -9.85 -7.09 22.40
C GLU A 84 -9.60 -8.17 21.34
N LEU A 85 -8.33 -8.52 21.10
CA LEU A 85 -7.95 -9.61 20.19
C LEU A 85 -8.48 -10.97 20.68
N GLU A 86 -8.36 -11.26 21.98
CA GLU A 86 -8.88 -12.49 22.58
C GLU A 86 -10.41 -12.57 22.47
N ALA A 87 -11.13 -11.49 22.77
CA ALA A 87 -12.58 -11.42 22.61
C ALA A 87 -13.00 -11.62 21.15
N ARG A 88 -12.26 -11.05 20.19
CA ARG A 88 -12.53 -11.20 18.76
C ARG A 88 -12.25 -12.62 18.28
N ALA A 89 -11.21 -13.27 18.79
CA ALA A 89 -10.91 -14.68 18.51
C ALA A 89 -12.01 -15.61 19.07
N ALA A 90 -12.46 -15.38 20.31
CA ALA A 90 -13.55 -16.14 20.93
C ALA A 90 -14.87 -15.96 20.17
N ALA A 91 -15.20 -14.73 19.73
CA ALA A 91 -16.38 -14.47 18.91
C ALA A 91 -16.32 -15.19 17.56
N ARG A 92 -15.17 -15.19 16.88
CA ARG A 92 -14.95 -15.93 15.63
C ARG A 92 -15.09 -17.44 15.83
N GLN A 93 -14.52 -18.00 16.91
CA GLN A 93 -14.66 -19.43 17.21
C GLN A 93 -16.12 -19.83 17.43
N ARG A 94 -16.88 -19.03 18.19
CA ARG A 94 -18.31 -19.28 18.43
C ARG A 94 -19.11 -19.25 17.14
N LEU A 95 -18.89 -18.27 16.27
CA LEU A 95 -19.59 -18.16 14.98
C LEU A 95 -19.22 -19.30 14.02
N SER A 96 -17.96 -19.77 14.07
CA SER A 96 -17.51 -20.92 13.29
C SER A 96 -18.17 -22.23 13.70
N GLU A 97 -18.69 -22.37 14.92
CA GLU A 97 -19.40 -23.59 15.36
C GLU A 97 -20.76 -23.78 14.70
N PHE A 98 -21.36 -22.74 14.12
CA PHE A 98 -22.70 -22.78 13.54
C PHE A 98 -22.65 -22.73 12.01
N CYS A 99 -23.67 -23.35 11.39
CA CYS A 99 -23.88 -23.25 9.96
C CYS A 99 -24.41 -21.84 9.63
N PRO A 100 -23.79 -21.09 8.70
CA PRO A 100 -24.29 -19.77 8.30
C PRO A 100 -25.69 -19.85 7.66
N GLU A 101 -25.99 -20.93 6.94
CA GLU A 101 -27.27 -21.07 6.21
C GLU A 101 -28.49 -21.40 7.09
N CYS A 102 -28.31 -22.18 8.15
CA CYS A 102 -29.46 -22.68 8.94
C CYS A 102 -29.27 -22.55 10.46
N ALA A 103 -28.22 -21.84 10.89
CA ALA A 103 -27.86 -21.62 12.29
C ALA A 103 -27.72 -22.90 13.15
N ARG A 104 -27.67 -24.08 12.54
CA ARG A 104 -27.46 -25.35 13.26
C ARG A 104 -26.01 -25.50 13.67
N ARG A 105 -25.77 -25.98 14.89
CA ARG A 105 -24.43 -26.27 15.41
C ARG A 105 -23.78 -27.39 14.57
N MET A 106 -22.71 -27.05 13.87
CA MET A 106 -21.89 -27.95 13.07
C MET A 106 -20.74 -28.55 13.86
N GLY A 107 -20.24 -27.89 14.92
CA GLY A 107 -19.11 -28.38 15.71
C GLY A 107 -17.86 -28.57 14.83
N SER A 108 -17.33 -29.78 14.75
CA SER A 108 -16.21 -30.17 13.87
C SER A 108 -16.63 -30.73 12.50
N LYS A 109 -17.93 -30.80 12.20
CA LYS A 109 -18.43 -31.38 10.94
C LYS A 109 -18.13 -30.47 9.76
N LYS A 110 -17.67 -31.06 8.66
CA LYS A 110 -17.37 -30.35 7.39
C LYS A 110 -18.62 -30.02 6.57
N ILE A 111 -19.73 -30.71 6.80
CA ILE A 111 -20.98 -30.56 6.04
C ILE A 111 -22.15 -30.44 7.02
N CYS A 112 -22.99 -29.43 6.84
CA CYS A 112 -24.23 -29.26 7.59
C CYS A 112 -25.35 -30.12 7.01
N LYS A 113 -26.34 -30.47 7.83
CA LYS A 113 -27.55 -31.17 7.40
C LYS A 113 -28.40 -30.39 6.38
N CYS A 114 -28.22 -29.06 6.25
CA CYS A 114 -28.86 -28.26 5.20
C CYS A 114 -28.13 -28.31 3.85
N GLY A 115 -26.98 -29.01 3.75
CA GLY A 115 -26.18 -29.10 2.52
C GLY A 115 -24.97 -28.16 2.47
N TYR A 116 -24.86 -27.18 3.37
CA TYR A 116 -23.70 -26.28 3.44
C TYR A 116 -22.40 -27.04 3.74
N LYS A 117 -21.34 -26.79 2.96
CA LYS A 117 -19.99 -27.36 3.16
C LYS A 117 -19.04 -26.27 3.64
N ARG A 118 -18.32 -26.53 4.73
CA ARG A 118 -17.25 -25.63 5.19
C ARG A 118 -16.13 -25.58 4.14
N PRO A 119 -15.65 -24.37 3.77
CA PRO A 119 -14.49 -24.24 2.91
C PRO A 119 -13.27 -24.88 3.59
N LYS A 120 -12.45 -25.61 2.82
CA LYS A 120 -11.20 -26.19 3.34
C LYS A 120 -10.18 -25.07 3.53
N GLY A 121 -10.09 -24.51 4.74
CA GLY A 121 -9.06 -23.52 5.07
C GLY A 121 -9.39 -22.58 6.23
N GLY A 122 -10.37 -22.91 7.08
CA GLY A 122 -10.72 -22.15 8.28
C GLY A 122 -10.47 -22.92 9.55
#